data_AF-A0A380MN73-F1
#
_entry.id   AF-A0A380MN73-F1
#
_cell.length_a   1.000
_cell.length_b   1.000
_cell.length_c   1.000
_cell.angle_alpha   90.00
_cell.angle_beta   90.00
_cell.angle_gamma   90.00
#
_symmetry.space_group_name_H-M   'P 1'
#
loop_
_entity.id
_entity.type
_entity.pdbx_description
1 polymer ?
#
loop_
_entity_poly.entity_id
_entity_poly.type
_entity_poly.pdbx_seq_one_letter_code
_entity_poly.pdbx_strand_id
1 'polypeptide(L)'
;MKLNVHKLPFLSNWHKKKKSKEEYSQKTTLLKHHNGSTRKVLVIEEEFPYPRGQLIISRVNLKGDIIHVNEAFITVSGYSKEELIGQSQSIIRHPDMPKTIFKQLWETITHGDKWFGYIKNLRKDGKYYWVYATIVPNYRDGKIIGYTAVRREAAPEKITEYDEIYRIMRQQENKA
;
A
#
# COMPACT_ATOMS: atom_id res chain seq x y z
N MET A 1 -39.25 26.83 10.25
CA MET A 1 -37.93 27.40 9.91
C MET A 1 -37.13 26.28 9.24
N LYS A 2 -37.08 26.24 7.90
CA LYS A 2 -36.43 25.17 7.12
C LYS A 2 -34.99 25.59 6.82
N LEU A 3 -34.00 24.85 7.32
CA LEU A 3 -32.59 25.11 7.03
C LEU A 3 -32.22 24.56 5.65
N ASN A 4 -31.75 25.47 4.81
CA ASN A 4 -31.39 25.27 3.41
C ASN A 4 -29.94 24.79 3.34
N VAL A 5 -29.74 23.51 3.02
CA VAL A 5 -28.41 22.84 2.97
C VAL A 5 -27.67 23.11 1.67
N HIS A 6 -27.49 24.38 1.25
CA HIS A 6 -26.78 24.71 0.00
C HIS A 6 -25.83 25.92 0.16
N LYS A 7 -24.95 25.92 1.16
CA LYS A 7 -23.75 26.79 1.20
C LYS A 7 -22.61 26.15 2.01
N LEU A 8 -21.86 25.23 1.41
CA LEU A 8 -20.51 24.85 1.87
C LEU A 8 -19.56 24.84 0.65
N PRO A 9 -18.49 25.65 0.63
CA PRO A 9 -17.68 25.88 -0.57
C PRO A 9 -16.57 24.83 -0.75
N PHE A 10 -16.90 23.54 -0.68
CA PHE A 10 -15.90 22.45 -0.79
C PHE A 10 -16.24 21.35 -1.81
N LEU A 11 -17.25 21.54 -2.66
CA LEU A 11 -17.67 20.53 -3.65
C LEU A 11 -17.70 21.01 -5.10
N SER A 12 -16.93 22.04 -5.46
CA SER A 12 -16.86 22.52 -6.84
C SER A 12 -15.43 22.54 -7.36
N ASN A 13 -14.93 21.38 -7.76
CA ASN A 13 -13.92 21.22 -8.84
C ASN A 13 -13.71 19.74 -9.23
N TRP A 14 -14.77 18.91 -9.16
CA TRP A 14 -14.71 17.50 -9.59
C TRP A 14 -15.13 17.26 -11.05
N HIS A 15 -15.08 18.30 -11.89
CA HIS A 15 -15.33 18.22 -13.32
C HIS A 15 -14.33 19.08 -14.09
N LYS A 16 -13.17 18.51 -14.44
CA LYS A 16 -12.45 18.73 -15.71
C LYS A 16 -11.14 17.94 -15.77
N LYS A 17 -11.29 16.66 -16.09
CA LYS A 17 -10.51 15.89 -17.08
C LYS A 17 -11.12 14.49 -17.12
N LYS A 18 -12.29 14.36 -17.77
CA LYS A 18 -12.70 13.08 -18.34
C LYS A 18 -11.70 12.80 -19.44
N LYS A 19 -10.61 12.09 -19.13
CA LYS A 19 -9.99 11.25 -20.14
C LYS A 19 -11.11 10.35 -20.69
N SER A 20 -11.20 10.25 -22.00
CA SER A 20 -11.97 9.20 -22.68
C SER A 20 -11.74 7.86 -21.98
N LYS A 21 -12.71 6.94 -22.03
CA LYS A 21 -12.54 5.54 -21.64
C LYS A 21 -11.37 4.91 -22.43
N GLU A 22 -10.15 5.22 -22.03
CA GLU A 22 -8.97 4.41 -22.30
C GLU A 22 -9.22 3.15 -21.47
N GLU A 23 -9.41 2.01 -22.12
CA GLU A 23 -9.53 0.72 -21.44
C GLU A 23 -8.27 0.53 -20.61
N TYR A 24 -8.38 0.70 -19.29
CA TYR A 24 -7.28 0.37 -18.40
C TYR A 24 -6.91 -1.10 -18.61
N SER A 25 -5.63 -1.36 -18.80
CA SER A 25 -5.13 -2.74 -18.85
C SER A 25 -5.48 -3.41 -17.53
N GLN A 26 -6.17 -4.54 -17.61
CA GLN A 26 -6.51 -5.35 -16.47
C GLN A 26 -6.04 -6.79 -16.69
N LYS A 27 -5.51 -7.40 -15.64
CA LYS A 27 -5.06 -8.78 -15.66
C LYS A 27 -5.38 -9.44 -14.34
N THR A 28 -5.60 -10.74 -14.38
CA THR A 28 -5.64 -11.55 -13.17
C THR A 28 -4.33 -12.30 -13.00
N THR A 29 -3.77 -12.30 -11.80
CA THR A 29 -2.54 -13.01 -11.48
C THR A 29 -2.61 -13.71 -10.12
N LEU A 30 -1.70 -14.65 -9.89
CA LEU A 30 -1.55 -15.33 -8.60
C LEU A 30 -0.46 -14.63 -7.78
N LEU A 31 -0.87 -13.98 -6.69
CA LEU A 31 0.05 -13.46 -5.70
C LEU A 31 0.49 -14.61 -4.79
N LYS A 32 1.80 -14.90 -4.75
CA LYS A 32 2.40 -15.85 -3.82
C LYS A 32 2.81 -15.13 -2.53
N HIS A 33 2.31 -15.58 -1.40
CA HIS A 33 2.70 -15.09 -0.07
C HIS A 33 3.96 -15.82 0.43
N HIS A 34 4.63 -15.25 1.42
CA HIS A 34 5.86 -15.82 1.99
C HIS A 34 5.63 -17.20 2.65
N ASN A 35 4.45 -17.42 3.22
CA ASN A 35 4.07 -18.70 3.83
C ASN A 35 3.69 -19.79 2.80
N GLY A 36 3.90 -19.56 1.50
CA GLY A 36 3.56 -20.48 0.43
C GLY A 36 2.11 -20.43 -0.03
N SER A 37 1.22 -19.71 0.66
CA SER A 37 -0.15 -19.55 0.20
C SER A 37 -0.23 -18.70 -1.08
N THR A 38 -1.27 -18.90 -1.86
CA THR A 38 -1.50 -18.12 -3.08
C THR A 38 -2.89 -17.51 -3.07
N ARG A 39 -2.99 -16.29 -3.62
CA ARG A 39 -4.26 -15.57 -3.78
C ARG A 39 -4.39 -15.08 -5.21
N LYS A 40 -5.52 -15.39 -5.85
CA LYS A 40 -5.89 -14.80 -7.14
C LYS A 40 -6.26 -13.33 -6.93
N VAL A 41 -5.62 -12.43 -7.67
CA VAL A 41 -5.82 -10.98 -7.56
C VAL A 41 -6.08 -10.36 -8.92
N LEU A 42 -7.02 -9.41 -8.97
CA LEU A 42 -7.20 -8.50 -10.09
C LEU A 42 -6.18 -7.37 -9.98
N VAL A 43 -5.54 -7.02 -11.09
CA VAL A 43 -4.66 -5.86 -11.20
C VAL A 43 -5.17 -5.01 -12.35
N ILE A 44 -5.52 -3.77 -12.04
CA ILE A 44 -5.93 -2.74 -12.99
C ILE A 44 -4.82 -1.70 -12.98
N GLU A 45 -4.27 -1.35 -14.14
CA GLU A 45 -3.25 -0.30 -14.27
C GLU A 45 -3.87 1.11 -14.16
N GLU A 46 -4.57 1.34 -13.06
CA GLU A 46 -5.19 2.60 -12.67
C GLU A 46 -4.75 2.95 -11.24
N GLU A 47 -4.12 4.12 -11.09
CA GLU A 47 -3.76 4.63 -9.78
C GLU A 47 -4.99 5.21 -9.07
N PHE A 48 -5.20 4.78 -7.82
CA PHE A 48 -6.11 5.40 -6.87
C PHE A 48 -5.36 6.48 -6.09
N PRO A 49 -5.93 7.70 -5.99
CA PRO A 49 -5.23 8.82 -5.38
C PRO A 49 -4.95 8.58 -3.89
N TYR A 50 -3.75 8.97 -3.46
CA TYR A 50 -3.39 9.02 -2.05
C TYR A 50 -4.30 10.00 -1.29
N PRO A 51 -4.77 9.68 -0.06
CA PRO A 51 -5.59 10.59 0.74
C PRO A 51 -4.76 11.77 1.28
N ARG A 52 -4.66 12.85 0.49
CA ARG A 52 -3.86 14.04 0.83
C ARG A 52 -4.19 14.61 2.21
N GLY A 53 -3.16 15.05 2.91
CA GLY A 53 -3.27 15.58 4.27
C GLY A 53 -3.45 14.52 5.36
N GLN A 54 -3.45 13.23 5.01
CA GLN A 54 -3.54 12.13 5.96
C GLN A 54 -2.30 11.24 5.92
N LEU A 55 -1.92 10.67 7.06
CA LEU A 55 -0.93 9.60 7.12
C LEU A 55 -1.64 8.25 7.11
N ILE A 56 -1.15 7.30 6.33
CA ILE A 56 -1.64 5.91 6.38
C ILE A 56 -0.81 5.18 7.44
N ILE A 57 -1.49 4.63 8.46
CA ILE A 57 -0.83 3.99 9.61
C ILE A 57 -1.31 2.55 9.73
N SER A 58 -0.37 1.62 9.91
CA SER A 58 -0.68 0.27 10.39
C SER A 58 0.30 -0.18 11.46
N ARG A 59 -0.15 -1.05 12.36
CA ARG A 59 0.70 -1.81 13.28
C ARG A 59 0.49 -3.29 13.05
N VAL A 60 1.58 -4.03 13.14
CA VAL A 60 1.60 -5.48 12.97
C VAL A 60 2.31 -6.16 14.14
N ASN A 61 1.95 -7.41 14.40
CA ASN A 61 2.70 -8.29 15.30
C ASN A 61 4.05 -8.72 14.66
N LEU A 62 4.83 -9.55 15.38
CA LEU A 62 6.11 -10.07 14.90
C LEU A 62 6.01 -10.94 13.63
N LYS A 63 4.83 -11.52 13.35
CA LYS A 63 4.57 -12.32 12.15
C LYS A 63 4.14 -11.45 10.95
N GLY A 64 3.92 -10.15 11.16
CA GLY A 64 3.41 -9.24 10.14
C GLY A 64 1.88 -9.23 10.00
N ASP A 65 1.15 -9.82 10.95
CA ASP A 65 -0.31 -9.76 10.98
C ASP A 65 -0.76 -8.41 11.55
N ILE A 66 -1.72 -7.80 10.88
CA ILE A 66 -2.26 -6.48 11.21
C ILE A 66 -3.01 -6.57 12.55
N ILE A 67 -2.61 -5.75 13.51
CA ILE A 67 -3.29 -5.59 14.80
C ILE A 67 -3.97 -4.23 14.93
N HIS A 68 -3.62 -3.27 14.07
CA HIS A 68 -4.21 -1.94 14.06
C HIS A 68 -4.04 -1.27 12.69
N VAL A 69 -5.06 -0.53 12.26
CA VAL A 69 -5.06 0.37 11.10
C VAL A 69 -5.84 1.64 11.43
N ASN A 70 -5.52 2.75 10.78
CA ASN A 70 -6.33 3.97 10.85
C ASN A 70 -7.32 4.08 9.67
N GLU A 71 -8.23 5.04 9.75
CA GLU A 71 -9.26 5.29 8.71
C GLU A 71 -8.67 5.56 7.32
N ALA A 72 -7.53 6.23 7.25
CA ALA A 72 -6.83 6.47 5.98
C ALA A 72 -6.43 5.16 5.31
N PHE A 73 -5.94 4.17 6.07
CA PHE A 73 -5.60 2.84 5.57
C PHE A 73 -6.84 2.11 5.05
N ILE A 74 -7.94 2.11 5.82
CA ILE A 74 -9.20 1.45 5.44
C ILE A 74 -9.67 2.02 4.09
N THR A 75 -9.78 3.34 4.00
CA THR A 75 -10.23 4.07 2.81
C THR A 75 -9.35 3.80 1.58
N VAL A 76 -8.03 3.92 1.73
CA VAL A 76 -7.10 3.83 0.59
C VAL A 76 -6.84 2.39 0.15
N SER A 77 -7.02 1.40 1.03
CA SER A 77 -6.85 -0.01 0.66
C SER A 77 -8.10 -0.62 0.02
N GLY A 78 -9.28 -0.04 0.30
CA GLY A 78 -10.57 -0.56 -0.15
C GLY A 78 -11.05 -1.79 0.63
N TYR A 79 -10.34 -2.18 1.69
CA TYR A 79 -10.76 -3.24 2.62
C TYR A 79 -11.46 -2.63 3.83
N SER A 80 -12.43 -3.35 4.38
CA SER A 80 -12.99 -3.03 5.70
C SER A 80 -11.97 -3.32 6.81
N LYS A 81 -12.18 -2.75 7.99
CA LYS A 81 -11.33 -3.02 9.16
C LYS A 81 -11.35 -4.50 9.53
N GLU A 82 -12.53 -5.12 9.49
CA GLU A 82 -12.78 -6.51 9.83
C GLU A 82 -12.04 -7.46 8.89
N GLU A 83 -11.90 -7.09 7.62
CA GLU A 83 -11.09 -7.82 6.64
C GLU A 83 -9.59 -7.61 6.81
N LEU A 84 -9.16 -6.55 7.48
CA LEU A 84 -7.75 -6.22 7.67
C LEU A 84 -7.18 -6.82 8.96
N ILE A 85 -7.91 -6.72 10.07
CA ILE A 85 -7.41 -7.17 11.39
C ILE A 85 -7.16 -8.68 11.37
N GLY A 86 -5.99 -9.09 11.85
CA GLY A 86 -5.53 -10.48 11.87
C GLY A 86 -4.98 -10.98 10.54
N GLN A 87 -5.13 -10.24 9.44
CA GLN A 87 -4.54 -10.61 8.16
C GLN A 87 -3.09 -10.17 8.06
N SER A 88 -2.29 -10.90 7.27
CA SER A 88 -0.95 -10.46 6.91
C SER A 88 -1.00 -9.12 6.19
N GLN A 89 -0.11 -8.19 6.55
CA GLN A 89 0.09 -6.92 5.85
C GLN A 89 0.34 -7.08 4.34
N SER A 90 0.77 -8.28 3.89
CA SER A 90 0.92 -8.64 2.48
C SER A 90 -0.39 -8.70 1.69
N ILE A 91 -1.57 -8.60 2.34
CA ILE A 91 -2.87 -8.51 1.69
C ILE A 91 -2.98 -7.35 0.67
N ILE A 92 -2.24 -6.26 0.90
CA ILE A 92 -2.14 -5.10 0.01
C ILE A 92 -0.88 -5.11 -0.86
N ARG A 93 -0.13 -6.23 -0.93
CA ARG A 93 1.08 -6.30 -1.74
C ARG A 93 0.72 -6.28 -3.22
N HIS A 94 1.34 -5.37 -3.97
CA HIS A 94 1.24 -5.38 -5.42
C HIS A 94 2.15 -6.47 -6.04
N PRO A 95 1.70 -7.23 -7.06
CA PRO A 95 2.52 -8.22 -7.77
C PRO A 95 3.78 -7.63 -8.43
N ASP A 96 3.74 -6.34 -8.77
CA ASP A 96 4.90 -5.63 -9.33
C ASP A 96 5.97 -5.27 -8.28
N MET A 97 5.75 -5.51 -6.99
CA MET A 97 6.81 -5.26 -6.01
C MET A 97 7.86 -6.40 -6.01
N PRO A 98 9.16 -6.10 -6.24
CA PRO A 98 10.21 -7.10 -6.24
C PRO A 98 10.27 -7.85 -4.91
N LYS A 99 10.60 -9.14 -4.95
CA LYS A 99 10.71 -9.97 -3.73
C LYS A 99 11.88 -9.52 -2.85
N THR A 100 12.98 -9.10 -3.48
CA THR A 100 14.19 -8.59 -2.83
C THR A 100 13.92 -7.37 -1.94
N ILE A 101 13.03 -6.46 -2.34
CA ILE A 101 12.66 -5.29 -1.52
C ILE A 101 12.01 -5.72 -0.20
N PHE A 102 11.11 -6.71 -0.24
CA PHE A 102 10.50 -7.22 0.99
C PHE A 102 11.46 -8.06 1.82
N LYS A 103 12.38 -8.80 1.19
CA LYS A 103 13.45 -9.50 1.91
C LYS A 103 14.31 -8.51 2.70
N GLN A 104 14.80 -7.46 2.04
CA GLN A 104 15.58 -6.40 2.67
C GLN A 104 14.79 -5.71 3.79
N LEU A 105 13.51 -5.39 3.56
CA LEU A 105 12.63 -4.81 4.58
C LEU A 105 12.60 -5.67 5.84
N TRP A 106 12.33 -6.97 5.71
CA TRP A 106 12.25 -7.87 6.85
C TRP A 106 13.59 -8.04 7.55
N GLU A 107 14.68 -8.16 6.80
CA GLU A 107 16.04 -8.16 7.35
C GLU A 107 16.28 -6.89 8.18
N THR A 108 16.04 -5.70 7.63
CA THR A 108 16.24 -4.44 8.37
C THR A 108 15.43 -4.37 9.67
N ILE A 109 14.11 -4.57 9.61
CA ILE A 109 13.27 -4.33 10.79
C ILE A 109 13.45 -5.40 11.88
N THR A 110 13.82 -6.63 11.51
CA THR A 110 14.09 -7.70 12.48
C THR A 110 15.41 -7.51 13.22
N HIS A 111 16.37 -6.81 12.63
CA HIS A 111 17.61 -6.39 13.31
C HIS A 111 17.43 -5.17 14.24
N GLY A 112 16.21 -4.62 14.31
CA GLY A 112 15.92 -3.47 15.16
C GLY A 112 16.07 -2.12 14.46
N ASP A 113 16.41 -2.12 13.17
CA ASP A 113 16.61 -0.92 12.37
C ASP A 113 15.31 -0.39 11.74
N LYS A 114 15.34 0.88 11.35
CA LYS A 114 14.23 1.53 10.63
C LYS A 114 14.39 1.28 9.14
N TRP A 115 13.31 0.88 8.47
CA TRP A 115 13.27 0.72 7.03
C TRP A 115 12.49 1.83 6.35
N PHE A 116 12.94 2.25 5.17
CA PHE A 116 12.29 3.25 4.33
C PHE A 116 12.25 2.81 2.87
N GLY A 117 11.19 3.14 2.16
CA GLY A 117 11.12 2.85 0.73
C GLY A 117 9.79 3.22 0.08
N TYR A 118 9.79 3.23 -1.25
CA TYR A 118 8.60 3.42 -2.06
C TYR A 118 7.90 2.09 -2.27
N ILE A 119 6.58 2.04 -2.08
CA ILE A 119 5.82 0.80 -2.21
C ILE A 119 4.58 1.06 -3.07
N LYS A 120 4.45 0.29 -4.16
CA LYS A 120 3.19 0.10 -4.89
C LYS A 120 2.33 -0.88 -4.11
N ASN A 121 1.14 -0.46 -3.71
CA ASN A 121 0.18 -1.28 -2.99
C ASN A 121 -1.02 -1.59 -3.88
N LEU A 122 -1.59 -2.78 -3.71
CA LEU A 122 -2.78 -3.24 -4.41
C LEU A 122 -4.02 -3.02 -3.53
N ARG A 123 -5.04 -2.40 -4.11
CA ARG A 123 -6.36 -2.25 -3.49
C ARG A 123 -7.21 -3.49 -3.67
N LYS A 124 -8.25 -3.62 -2.85
CA LYS A 124 -9.26 -4.68 -2.96
C LYS A 124 -9.94 -4.72 -4.33
N ASP A 125 -10.17 -3.54 -4.92
CA ASP A 125 -10.82 -3.36 -6.23
C ASP A 125 -9.86 -3.57 -7.43
N GLY A 126 -8.59 -3.89 -7.18
CA GLY A 126 -7.58 -4.18 -8.19
C GLY A 126 -6.79 -2.95 -8.68
N LYS A 127 -7.20 -1.74 -8.32
CA LYS A 127 -6.40 -0.52 -8.55
C LYS A 127 -5.17 -0.52 -7.66
N TYR A 128 -4.24 0.42 -7.87
CA TYR A 128 -3.03 0.53 -7.04
C TYR A 128 -2.87 1.93 -6.44
N TYR A 129 -2.00 2.07 -5.45
CA TYR A 129 -1.57 3.36 -4.94
C TYR A 129 -0.12 3.29 -4.47
N TRP A 130 0.61 4.39 -4.64
CA TRP A 130 1.99 4.52 -4.17
C TRP A 130 2.08 5.23 -2.83
N VAL A 131 3.06 4.80 -2.04
CA VAL A 131 3.42 5.46 -0.78
C VAL A 131 4.93 5.52 -0.63
N TYR A 132 5.41 6.51 0.11
CA TYR A 132 6.70 6.43 0.77
C TYR A 132 6.48 5.95 2.20
N ALA A 133 7.00 4.77 2.52
CA ALA A 133 6.81 4.10 3.80
C ALA A 133 8.02 4.27 4.71
N THR A 134 7.76 4.41 6.00
CA THR A 134 8.71 4.29 7.11
C THR A 134 8.19 3.20 8.04
N ILE A 135 9.01 2.18 8.29
CA ILE A 135 8.65 1.05 9.14
C ILE A 135 9.66 0.98 10.28
N VAL A 136 9.14 0.96 11.51
CA VAL A 136 9.96 0.97 12.73
C VAL A 136 9.59 -0.21 13.64
N PRO A 137 10.56 -0.83 14.31
CA PRO A 137 10.30 -1.81 15.36
C PRO A 137 9.75 -1.14 16.61
N ASN A 138 8.77 -1.80 17.23
CA ASN A 138 8.19 -1.42 18.50
C ASN A 138 8.83 -2.26 19.60
N TYR A 139 9.28 -1.62 20.68
CA TYR A 139 9.96 -2.29 21.79
C TYR A 139 9.11 -2.34 23.05
N ARG A 140 9.24 -3.43 23.80
CA ARG A 140 8.80 -3.56 25.20
C ARG A 140 9.84 -4.38 25.94
N ASP A 141 10.30 -3.88 27.08
CA ASP A 141 11.31 -4.53 27.92
C ASP A 141 12.57 -4.95 27.14
N GLY A 142 13.05 -4.06 26.26
CA GLY A 142 14.24 -4.29 25.41
C GLY A 142 14.03 -5.28 24.26
N LYS A 143 12.83 -5.82 24.06
CA LYS A 143 12.52 -6.78 23.00
C LYS A 143 11.58 -6.18 21.96
N ILE A 144 11.78 -6.51 20.70
CA ILE A 144 10.84 -6.17 19.62
C ILE A 144 9.55 -6.95 19.85
N ILE A 145 8.41 -6.27 19.82
CA ILE A 145 7.06 -6.86 19.98
C ILE A 145 6.17 -6.72 18.74
N GLY A 146 6.64 -6.01 17.72
CA GLY A 146 5.92 -5.79 16.48
C GLY A 146 6.50 -4.60 15.73
N TYR A 147 5.77 -4.13 14.72
CA TYR A 147 6.23 -3.07 13.84
C TYR A 147 5.13 -2.04 13.60
N THR A 148 5.53 -0.79 13.37
CA THR A 148 4.63 0.28 12.96
C THR A 148 5.09 0.86 11.64
N ALA A 149 4.16 0.93 10.69
CA ALA A 149 4.38 1.51 9.39
C ALA A 149 3.59 2.82 9.27
N VAL A 150 4.31 3.90 9.00
CA VAL A 150 3.76 5.21 8.66
C VAL A 150 4.07 5.48 7.19
N ARG A 151 3.06 5.90 6.45
CA ARG A 151 3.15 6.10 5.00
C ARG A 151 2.64 7.49 4.67
N ARG A 152 3.37 8.16 3.77
CA ARG A 152 3.02 9.47 3.22
C ARG A 152 2.87 9.38 1.69
N GLU A 153 2.30 10.43 1.10
CA GLU A 153 2.21 10.58 -0.35
C GLU A 153 3.62 10.45 -0.96
N ALA A 154 3.75 9.62 -2.01
CA ALA A 154 4.97 9.52 -2.78
C ALA A 154 5.03 10.66 -3.80
N ALA A 155 6.20 11.28 -3.96
CA ALA A 155 6.39 12.31 -4.97
C ALA A 155 6.24 11.70 -6.39
N PRO A 156 5.52 12.33 -7.33
CA PRO A 156 5.31 11.81 -8.67
C PRO A 156 6.60 11.42 -9.40
N GLU A 157 7.66 12.22 -9.24
CA GLU A 157 8.97 11.98 -9.87
C GLU A 157 9.60 10.69 -9.32
N LYS A 158 9.40 10.43 -8.03
CA LYS A 158 9.89 9.22 -7.37
C LYS A 158 9.05 8.00 -7.71
N ILE A 159 7.75 8.15 -7.97
CA ILE A 159 6.92 7.06 -8.48
C ILE A 159 7.46 6.58 -9.83
N THR A 160 7.68 7.50 -10.77
CA THR A 160 8.22 7.17 -12.10
C THR A 160 9.60 6.51 -12.01
N GLU A 161 10.50 7.05 -11.18
CA GLU A 161 11.84 6.49 -10.96
C GLU A 161 11.78 5.06 -10.41
N TYR A 162 10.99 4.83 -9.35
CA TYR A 162 10.95 3.54 -8.67
C TYR A 162 10.15 2.47 -9.42
N ASP A 163 9.14 2.85 -10.20
CA ASP A 163 8.42 1.90 -11.05
C ASP A 163 9.37 1.27 -12.08
N GLU A 164 10.24 2.09 -12.70
CA GLU A 164 11.25 1.62 -13.64
C GLU A 164 12.32 0.76 -12.96
N ILE A 165 12.85 1.20 -11.81
CA ILE A 165 13.80 0.40 -11.01
C ILE A 165 13.20 -0.96 -10.68
N TYR A 166 11.97 -1.00 -10.19
CA TYR A 166 11.31 -2.24 -9.81
C TYR A 166 11.02 -3.13 -11.02
N ARG A 167 10.71 -2.55 -12.19
CA ARG A 167 10.58 -3.31 -13.44
C ARG A 167 11.88 -4.04 -13.77
N ILE A 168 13.03 -3.37 -13.69
CA ILE A 168 14.35 -3.95 -13.94
C ILE A 168 14.65 -5.06 -12.91
N MET A 169 14.42 -4.79 -11.62
CA MET A 169 14.65 -5.77 -10.55
C MET A 169 13.82 -7.05 -10.76
N ARG A 170 12.54 -6.93 -11.11
CA ARG A 170 11.68 -8.09 -11.41
C ARG A 170 12.20 -8.91 -12.59
N GLN A 171 12.72 -8.26 -13.62
CA GLN A 171 13.31 -8.96 -14.77
C GLN A 171 14.57 -9.74 -14.38
N GLN A 172 15.36 -9.22 -13.45
CA GLN A 172 16.53 -9.92 -12.91
C GLN A 172 16.11 -11.10 -12.01
N GLU A 173 15.13 -10.91 -11.13
CA GLU A 173 14.58 -11.96 -10.26
C GLU A 173 14.01 -13.16 -11.04
N ASN A 174 13.53 -12.95 -12.26
CA ASN A 174 12.97 -14.02 -13.09
C ASN A 174 14.01 -14.74 -13.96
N LYS A 175 15.24 -14.20 -14.04
CA LYS A 175 16.37 -14.79 -14.79
C LYS A 175 17.27 -15.65 -13.91
N ALA A 176 17.26 -15.41 -12.60
CA ALA A 176 18.01 -16.15 -11.58
C ALA A 176 17.21 -17.35 -11.07
#